data_AF-A0A6C0KGX4-F1
#
_entry.id   AF-A0A6C0KGX4-F1
#
_cell.length_a   1.000
_cell.length_b   1.000
_cell.length_c   1.000
_cell.angle_alpha   90.00
_cell.angle_beta   90.00
_cell.angle_gamma   90.00
#
_symmetry.space_group_name_H-M   'P 1'
#
loop_
_entity.id
_entity.type
_entity.pdbx_description
1 polymer ?
#
loop_
_entity_poly.entity_id
_entity_poly.type
_entity_poly.pdbx_seq_one_letter_code
_entity_poly.pdbx_strand_id
1 'polypeptide(L)'
;MTLSNIVYYIQYFVIFILAQSVSMWGQYFTLKFPNMTMVESFMKAIPFAWLDWFLMTIAVDLGEKHKLVTPTQDTFLLIIIQFVLVLLINHFYLKQIISRSDIIAFFLILFGFAVSFNKLASKFLEKKDTTKQESKKDTTKQ
;
A
#
# COMPACT_ATOMS: atom_id res chain seq x y z
N MET A 1 21.79 -9.99 -0.71
CA MET A 1 21.54 -8.53 -0.77
C MET A 1 22.89 -7.84 -0.58
N THR A 2 23.41 -7.14 -1.59
CA THR A 2 24.67 -6.39 -1.47
C THR A 2 24.42 -5.04 -0.79
N LEU A 3 25.45 -4.43 -0.19
CA LEU A 3 25.36 -3.13 0.49
C LEU A 3 24.83 -2.01 -0.43
N SER A 4 25.12 -2.07 -1.74
CA SER A 4 24.54 -1.15 -2.72
C SER A 4 23.02 -1.25 -2.81
N ASN A 5 22.47 -2.47 -2.73
CA ASN A 5 21.06 -2.71 -2.93
C ASN A 5 20.24 -2.20 -1.74
N ILE A 6 20.78 -2.27 -0.51
CA ILE A 6 20.04 -1.82 0.67
C ILE A 6 19.86 -0.30 0.69
N VAL A 7 20.84 0.45 0.17
CA VAL A 7 20.73 1.92 0.05
C VAL A 7 19.58 2.28 -0.89
N TYR A 8 19.44 1.61 -2.04
CA TYR A 8 18.34 1.85 -2.96
C TYR A 8 16.98 1.47 -2.38
N TYR A 9 16.89 0.38 -1.60
CA TYR A 9 15.67 0.07 -0.85
C TYR A 9 15.31 1.18 0.14
N ILE A 10 16.27 1.65 0.94
CA ILE A 10 16.02 2.72 1.92
C ILE A 10 15.57 4.00 1.19
N GLN A 11 16.25 4.40 0.12
CA GLN A 11 15.87 5.56 -0.69
C GLN A 11 14.47 5.42 -1.27
N TYR A 12 14.16 4.27 -1.87
CA TYR A 12 12.83 3.95 -2.39
C TYR A 12 11.77 4.12 -1.29
N PHE A 13 11.94 3.45 -0.14
CA PHE A 13 10.98 3.50 0.96
C PHE A 13 10.79 4.91 1.51
N VAL A 14 11.87 5.67 1.70
CA VAL A 14 11.79 7.05 2.20
C VAL A 14 11.01 7.93 1.24
N ILE A 15 11.35 7.91 -0.06
CA ILE A 15 10.66 8.74 -1.07
C ILE A 15 9.19 8.31 -1.19
N PHE A 16 8.92 7.00 -1.18
CA PHE A 16 7.58 6.46 -1.24
C PHE A 16 6.73 6.90 -0.04
N ILE A 17 7.25 6.78 1.18
CA ILE A 17 6.55 7.24 2.39
C ILE A 17 6.30 8.75 2.34
N LEU A 18 7.26 9.53 1.85
CA LEU A 18 7.09 10.98 1.67
C LEU A 18 5.98 11.30 0.66
N ALA A 19 5.96 10.63 -0.50
CA ALA A 19 4.90 10.78 -1.50
C ALA A 19 3.52 10.49 -0.88
N GLN A 20 3.37 9.32 -0.26
CA GLN A 20 2.12 8.94 0.40
C GLN A 20 1.73 9.91 1.52
N SER A 21 2.69 10.41 2.30
CA SER A 21 2.42 11.41 3.35
C SER A 21 1.88 12.71 2.77
N VAL A 22 2.46 13.20 1.68
CA VAL A 22 2.01 14.40 0.98
C VAL A 22 0.61 14.20 0.40
N SER A 23 0.37 13.06 -0.25
CA SER A 23 -0.95 12.70 -0.81
C SER A 23 -2.04 12.67 0.26
N MET A 24 -1.78 11.94 1.35
CA MET A 24 -2.70 11.81 2.48
C MET A 24 -2.92 13.15 3.18
N TRP A 25 -1.87 13.97 3.32
CA TRP A 25 -2.04 15.31 3.87
C TRP A 25 -2.94 16.17 2.97
N GLY A 26 -2.73 16.18 1.65
CA GLY A 26 -3.57 16.94 0.72
C GLY A 26 -5.06 16.57 0.78
N GLN A 27 -5.36 15.28 0.94
CA GLN A 27 -6.73 14.78 1.05
C GLN A 27 -7.41 15.19 2.36
N TYR A 28 -6.70 15.13 3.49
CA TYR A 28 -7.29 15.33 4.81
C TYR A 28 -7.11 16.76 5.37
N PHE A 29 -6.21 17.56 4.80
CA PHE A 29 -5.93 18.92 5.24
C PHE A 29 -7.20 19.79 5.22
N THR A 30 -8.01 19.63 4.17
CA THR A 30 -9.24 20.41 3.94
C THR A 30 -10.34 20.06 4.95
N LEU A 31 -10.34 18.85 5.53
CA LEU A 31 -11.36 18.39 6.49
C LEU A 31 -11.42 19.21 7.78
N LYS A 32 -10.36 19.94 8.11
CA LYS A 32 -10.34 20.84 9.28
C LYS A 32 -11.15 22.13 9.08
N PHE A 33 -11.53 22.44 7.84
CA PHE A 33 -12.17 23.71 7.49
C PHE A 33 -13.60 23.44 6.97
N PRO A 34 -14.62 23.58 7.83
CA PRO A 34 -15.98 23.15 7.52
C PRO A 34 -16.70 23.98 6.45
N ASN A 35 -16.23 25.20 6.18
CA ASN A 35 -16.92 26.16 5.31
C ASN A 35 -16.20 26.40 3.98
N MET A 36 -15.42 25.43 3.49
CA MET A 36 -14.77 25.54 2.19
C MET A 36 -15.67 25.08 1.05
N THR A 37 -15.65 25.82 -0.05
CA THR A 37 -16.27 25.38 -1.30
C THR A 37 -15.48 24.23 -1.92
N MET A 38 -16.11 23.49 -2.84
CA MET A 38 -15.45 22.41 -3.57
C MET A 38 -14.23 22.91 -4.36
N VAL A 39 -14.34 24.08 -4.99
CA VAL A 39 -13.26 24.70 -5.77
C VAL A 39 -12.09 25.08 -4.88
N GLU A 40 -12.34 25.70 -3.72
CA GLU A 40 -11.27 26.04 -2.78
C GLU A 40 -10.58 24.80 -2.23
N SER A 41 -11.34 23.75 -1.91
CA SER A 41 -10.80 22.48 -1.45
C SER A 41 -9.90 21.84 -2.51
N PHE A 42 -10.35 21.85 -3.77
CA PHE A 42 -9.57 21.36 -4.90
C PHE A 42 -8.28 22.17 -5.11
N MET A 43 -8.37 23.50 -5.13
CA MET A 43 -7.20 24.37 -5.31
C MET A 43 -6.17 24.22 -4.19
N LYS A 44 -6.61 23.91 -2.96
CA LYS A 44 -5.70 23.58 -1.86
C LYS A 44 -5.11 22.18 -1.96
N ALA A 45 -5.80 21.23 -2.59
CA ALA A 45 -5.30 19.86 -2.78
C ALA A 45 -4.28 19.76 -3.93
N ILE A 46 -4.41 20.57 -4.99
CA ILE A 46 -3.54 20.53 -6.18
C ILE A 46 -2.04 20.58 -5.86
N PRO A 47 -1.53 21.50 -5.01
CA PRO A 47 -0.10 21.55 -4.70
C PRO A 47 0.43 20.24 -4.11
N PHE A 48 -0.38 19.57 -3.28
CA PHE A 48 -0.02 18.28 -2.71
C PHE A 48 -0.07 17.17 -3.76
N ALA A 49 -1.09 17.15 -4.63
CA ALA A 49 -1.18 16.18 -5.72
C ALA A 49 0.01 16.28 -6.70
N TRP A 50 0.44 17.51 -7.01
CA TRP A 50 1.60 17.72 -7.87
C TRP A 50 2.91 17.26 -7.20
N LEU A 51 3.09 17.55 -5.92
CA LEU A 51 4.27 17.11 -5.17
C LEU A 51 4.30 15.59 -4.95
N ASP A 52 3.16 14.99 -4.63
CA ASP A 52 3.00 13.53 -4.56
C ASP A 52 3.39 12.89 -5.89
N TRP A 53 2.84 13.37 -7.01
CA TRP A 53 3.19 12.87 -8.33
C TRP A 53 4.68 12.94 -8.63
N PHE A 54 5.34 14.07 -8.30
CA PHE A 54 6.79 14.22 -8.48
C PHE A 54 7.58 13.19 -7.66
N LEU A 55 7.28 13.06 -6.36
CA LEU A 55 7.96 12.12 -5.47
C LEU A 55 7.69 10.66 -5.87
N MET A 56 6.44 10.34 -6.19
CA MET A 56 6.04 9.01 -6.60
C MET A 56 6.71 8.61 -7.92
N THR A 57 6.86 9.54 -8.86
CA THR A 57 7.60 9.29 -10.12
C THR A 57 9.05 8.88 -9.84
N ILE A 58 9.73 9.56 -8.90
CA ILE A 58 11.09 9.21 -8.50
C ILE A 58 11.12 7.84 -7.81
N ALA A 59 10.14 7.56 -6.93
CA ALA A 59 10.06 6.27 -6.24
C ALA A 59 9.87 5.11 -7.24
N VAL A 60 8.96 5.25 -8.19
CA VAL A 60 8.70 4.25 -9.24
C VAL A 60 9.93 4.05 -10.13
N ASP A 61 10.55 5.14 -10.61
CA ASP A 61 11.76 5.06 -11.44
C ASP A 61 12.90 4.32 -10.71
N LEU A 62 13.09 4.59 -9.41
CA LEU A 62 14.09 3.90 -8.60
C LEU A 62 13.74 2.41 -8.40
N GLY A 63 12.47 2.12 -8.14
CA GLY A 63 11.94 0.77 -7.97
C GLY A 63 12.13 -0.08 -9.23
N GLU A 64 11.83 0.47 -10.40
CA GLU A 64 11.97 -0.20 -11.70
C GLU A 64 13.44 -0.38 -12.09
N LYS A 65 14.27 0.66 -11.99
CA LYS A 65 15.71 0.61 -12.36
C LYS A 65 16.48 -0.46 -11.58
N HIS A 66 16.17 -0.62 -10.31
CA HIS A 66 16.87 -1.57 -9.43
C HIS A 66 16.07 -2.85 -9.15
N LYS A 67 14.91 -3.04 -9.78
CA LYS A 67 14.01 -4.19 -9.59
C LYS A 67 13.76 -4.50 -8.11
N LEU A 68 13.48 -3.45 -7.34
CA LEU A 68 13.38 -3.54 -5.87
C LEU A 68 12.09 -4.24 -5.44
N VAL A 69 11.00 -4.02 -6.17
CA VAL A 69 9.66 -4.39 -5.74
C VAL A 69 8.79 -4.72 -6.96
N THR A 70 7.83 -5.62 -6.77
CA THR A 70 6.84 -5.96 -7.81
C THR A 70 5.65 -4.99 -7.78
N PRO A 71 4.95 -4.75 -8.91
CA PRO A 71 3.79 -3.84 -8.95
C PRO A 71 2.72 -4.15 -7.89
N THR A 72 2.53 -5.45 -7.60
CA THR A 72 1.62 -5.90 -6.56
C THR A 72 2.11 -5.54 -5.16
N GLN A 73 3.41 -5.70 -4.87
CA GLN A 73 3.99 -5.31 -3.59
C GLN A 73 3.90 -3.80 -3.37
N ASP A 74 4.12 -2.99 -4.42
CA ASP A 74 3.94 -1.52 -4.36
C ASP A 74 2.52 -1.13 -4.01
N THR A 75 1.55 -1.79 -4.63
CA THR A 75 0.12 -1.53 -4.36
C THR A 75 -0.22 -1.85 -2.90
N PHE A 76 0.27 -2.97 -2.38
CA PHE A 76 0.05 -3.30 -0.97
C PHE A 76 0.78 -2.35 -0.02
N LEU A 77 2.01 -1.96 -0.34
CA LEU A 77 2.78 -1.00 0.44
C LEU A 77 2.06 0.34 0.52
N LEU A 78 1.51 0.81 -0.61
CA LEU A 78 0.65 1.98 -0.69
C LEU A 78 -0.53 1.86 0.27
N ILE A 79 -1.29 0.76 0.22
CA ILE A 79 -2.46 0.54 1.09
C ILE A 79 -2.06 0.59 2.57
N ILE A 80 -0.98 -0.11 2.95
CA ILE A 80 -0.53 -0.17 4.35
C ILE A 80 -0.11 1.22 4.83
N ILE A 81 0.71 1.93 4.07
CA ILE A 81 1.19 3.26 4.44
C ILE A 81 0.02 4.25 4.52
N GLN A 82 -0.87 4.25 3.53
CA GLN A 82 -2.04 5.12 3.55
C GLN A 82 -2.92 4.84 4.76
N PHE A 83 -3.18 3.57 5.10
CA PHE A 83 -3.97 3.22 6.27
C PHE A 83 -3.32 3.70 7.58
N VAL A 84 -2.00 3.51 7.74
CA VAL A 84 -1.26 4.04 8.89
C VAL A 84 -1.38 5.57 8.98
N LEU A 85 -1.21 6.26 7.86
CA LEU A 85 -1.34 7.72 7.79
C LEU A 85 -2.75 8.20 8.13
N VAL A 86 -3.80 7.50 7.67
CA VAL A 86 -5.19 7.80 8.07
C VAL A 86 -5.34 7.73 9.58
N LEU A 87 -4.86 6.66 10.23
CA LEU A 87 -4.94 6.52 11.68
C LEU A 87 -4.21 7.66 12.41
N LEU A 88 -3.01 8.00 11.95
CA LEU A 88 -2.22 9.10 12.51
C LEU A 88 -2.92 10.45 12.33
N ILE A 89 -3.43 10.75 11.13
CA ILE A 89 -4.15 11.99 10.84
C ILE A 89 -5.43 12.07 11.68
N ASN A 90 -6.21 11.00 11.75
CA ASN A 90 -7.45 10.97 12.54
C ASN A 90 -7.17 11.25 14.02
N HIS A 91 -6.12 10.63 14.59
CA HIS A 91 -5.77 10.81 15.99
C HIS A 91 -5.14 12.18 16.29
N PHE A 92 -4.12 12.58 15.52
CA PHE A 92 -3.33 13.79 15.83
C PHE A 92 -3.90 15.07 15.21
N TYR A 93 -4.39 15.01 13.98
CA TYR A 93 -4.87 16.19 13.25
C TYR A 93 -6.36 16.46 13.48
N LEU A 94 -7.19 15.44 13.31
CA LEU A 94 -8.66 15.57 13.47
C LEU A 94 -9.12 15.33 14.92
N LYS A 95 -8.24 14.83 15.80
CA LYS A 95 -8.53 14.52 17.21
C LYS A 95 -9.72 13.58 17.41
N GLN A 96 -9.94 12.69 16.45
CA GLN A 96 -10.98 11.67 16.48
C GLN A 96 -10.51 10.45 17.29
N ILE A 97 -11.46 9.76 17.93
CA ILE A 97 -11.19 8.53 18.68
C ILE A 97 -11.02 7.39 17.67
N ILE A 98 -9.86 6.74 17.69
CA ILE A 98 -9.64 5.51 16.91
C ILE A 98 -10.46 4.38 17.55
N SER A 99 -11.35 3.78 16.77
CA SER A 99 -12.16 2.67 17.27
C SER A 99 -11.36 1.37 17.31
N ARG A 100 -11.76 0.43 18.16
CA ARG A 100 -11.14 -0.91 18.20
C ARG A 100 -11.33 -1.65 16.88
N SER A 101 -12.42 -1.40 16.17
CA SER A 101 -12.68 -1.94 14.83
C SER A 101 -11.65 -1.46 13.80
N ASP A 102 -11.21 -0.20 13.85
CA ASP A 102 -10.19 0.33 12.92
C ASP A 102 -8.85 -0.38 13.08
N ILE A 103 -8.49 -0.69 14.33
CA ILE A 103 -7.27 -1.43 14.67
C ILE A 103 -7.37 -2.88 14.16
N ILE A 104 -8.51 -3.55 14.38
CA ILE A 104 -8.73 -4.91 13.87
C ILE A 104 -8.65 -4.94 12.34
N ALA A 105 -9.27 -3.96 11.66
CA ALA A 105 -9.22 -3.83 10.21
C ALA A 105 -7.78 -3.66 9.71
N PHE A 106 -6.96 -2.85 10.38
CA PHE A 106 -5.54 -2.70 10.06
C PHE A 106 -4.79 -4.04 10.10
N PHE A 107 -5.00 -4.85 11.16
CA PHE A 107 -4.36 -6.16 11.28
C PHE A 107 -4.83 -7.15 10.20
N LEU A 108 -6.10 -7.10 9.78
CA LEU A 108 -6.60 -7.92 8.68
C LEU A 108 -5.90 -7.59 7.35
N ILE A 109 -5.66 -6.30 7.09
CA ILE A 109 -4.92 -5.85 5.89
C ILE A 109 -3.46 -6.37 5.94
N LEU A 110 -2.79 -6.24 7.09
CA LEU A 110 -1.43 -6.75 7.26
C LEU A 110 -1.35 -8.27 7.05
N PHE A 111 -2.34 -9.01 7.55
CA PHE A 111 -2.42 -10.45 7.33
C PHE A 111 -2.61 -10.79 5.85
N GLY A 112 -3.53 -10.11 5.16
CA GLY A 112 -3.72 -10.27 3.71
C GLY A 112 -2.45 -10.01 2.92
N PHE A 113 -1.69 -8.97 3.28
CA PHE A 113 -0.39 -8.68 2.69
C PHE A 113 0.62 -9.81 2.93
N ALA A 114 0.75 -10.30 4.16
CA ALA A 114 1.68 -11.38 4.48
C ALA A 114 1.38 -12.67 3.70
N VAL A 115 0.10 -12.99 3.48
CA VAL A 115 -0.34 -14.12 2.64
C VAL A 115 0.06 -13.89 1.18
N SER A 116 -0.16 -12.68 0.65
CA SER A 116 0.18 -12.34 -0.73
C SER A 116 1.70 -12.33 -0.98
N PHE A 117 2.47 -11.70 -0.09
CA PHE A 117 3.92 -11.57 -0.20
C PHE A 117 4.63 -12.92 -0.26
N ASN A 118 4.17 -13.90 0.53
CA ASN A 118 4.75 -15.24 0.58
C ASN A 118 4.25 -16.17 -0.55
N LYS A 119 3.40 -15.68 -1.46
CA LYS A 119 2.71 -16.49 -2.48
C LYS A 119 2.03 -17.74 -1.86
N LEU A 120 1.56 -17.61 -0.61
CA LEU A 120 0.99 -18.72 0.16
C LEU A 120 -0.28 -19.24 -0.50
N ALA A 121 -1.12 -18.33 -0.99
CA ALA A 121 -2.37 -18.68 -1.67
C ALA A 121 -2.11 -19.48 -2.96
N SER A 122 -1.14 -19.06 -3.79
CA SER A 122 -0.84 -19.79 -5.03
C SER A 122 -0.22 -21.15 -4.75
N LYS A 123 0.68 -21.28 -3.76
CA LYS A 123 1.21 -22.60 -3.35
C LYS A 123 0.13 -23.53 -2.80
N PHE A 124 -0.86 -22.99 -2.07
CA PHE A 124 -1.97 -23.79 -1.55
C PHE A 124 -2.96 -24.19 -2.64
N LEU A 125 -3.21 -23.32 -3.63
CA LEU A 125 -4.08 -23.60 -4.76
C LEU A 125 -3.44 -24.55 -5.78
N GLU A 126 -2.15 -24.38 -6.12
CA GLU A 126 -1.40 -25.34 -6.95
C GLU A 126 -1.37 -26.74 -6.31
N LYS A 127 -1.26 -26.82 -4.98
CA LYS A 127 -1.35 -28.10 -4.25
C LYS A 127 -2.73 -28.74 -4.42
N LYS A 128 -3.82 -27.97 -4.45
CA LYS A 128 -5.17 -28.50 -4.71
C LYS A 128 -5.35 -28.95 -6.16
N ASP A 129 -4.75 -28.26 -7.13
CA ASP A 129 -4.89 -28.60 -8.54
C ASP A 129 -4.07 -29.83 -8.94
N THR A 130 -2.89 -30.03 -8.34
CA THR A 130 -2.12 -31.28 -8.48
C THR A 130 -2.84 -32.48 -7.88
N THR A 131 -3.45 -32.35 -6.68
CA THR A 131 -4.26 -33.44 -6.08
C THR A 131 -5.53 -33.74 -6.89
N LYS A 132 -6.16 -32.75 -7.52
CA LYS A 132 -7.31 -32.97 -8.42
C LYS A 132 -6.92 -33.66 -9.72
N GLN A 133 -5.74 -33.35 -10.28
CA GLN A 133 -5.28 -33.98 -11.52
C GLN A 133 -4.83 -35.43 -11.33
N GLU A 134 -4.20 -35.77 -10.20
CA GLU A 134 -3.90 -37.17 -9.85
C GLU A 134 -5.17 -37.99 -9.62
N SER A 135 -6.13 -37.46 -8.84
CA SER A 135 -7.41 -38.15 -8.59
C SER A 135 -8.23 -38.42 -9.87
N LYS A 136 -8.17 -37.53 -10.88
CA LYS A 136 -8.88 -37.70 -12.15
C LYS A 136 -8.17 -38.65 -13.13
N LYS A 137 -6.84 -38.80 -13.01
CA LYS A 137 -6.06 -39.76 -13.81
C LYS A 137 -6.29 -41.22 -13.38
N ASP A 138 -6.56 -41.45 -12.10
CA ASP A 138 -6.84 -42.80 -11.58
C ASP A 138 -8.29 -43.26 -11.81
N THR A 139 -9.26 -42.35 -11.93
CA THR A 139 -10.67 -42.71 -12.24
C THR A 139 -10.94 -42.94 -13.73
N THR A 140 -10.01 -42.58 -14.61
CA THR A 140 -10.15 -42.79 -16.08
C THR A 140 -9.36 -44.02 -16.55
N LYS A 141 -8.76 -44.78 -15.63
CA LYS A 141 -7.99 -46.01 -15.90
C LYS A 141 -8.60 -47.26 -15.22
N GLN A 142 -9.90 -47.26 -14.94
CA GLN A 142 -10.65 -48.47 -14.59
C GLN A 142 -11.73 -48.73 -15.64
#